data_AF-A0A1S6KZU2-F1
#
_entry.id   AF-A0A1S6KZU2-F1
#
_cell.length_a   1.000
_cell.length_b   1.000
_cell.length_c   1.000
_cell.angle_alpha   90.00
_cell.angle_beta   90.00
_cell.angle_gamma   90.00
#
_symmetry.space_group_name_H-M   'P 1'
#
loop_
_entity.id
_entity.type
_entity.pdbx_description
1 polymer ?
#
loop_
_entity_poly.entity_id
_entity_poly.type
_entity_poly.pdbx_seq_one_letter_code
_entity_poly.pdbx_strand_id
1 'polypeptide(L)'
;LGSMGNDAPLACLAQAPRLLYDYFRQLFAQVTNPPIDPIRESIVMSLECYVGLQGNLLEMDSSQCGRLMLPSPILSMPEFNAVVNMSSLHPEWTVKVIDLTFPKPQGVQGYLDHLNDICNEATAAIEAQDRIIV
;
A
#
# COMPACT_ATOMS: atom_id res chain seq x y z
N LEU A 1 -16.03 -10.70 -18.90
CA LEU A 1 -16.04 -9.59 -19.88
C LEU A 1 -17.46 -9.07 -20.02
N GLY A 2 -17.65 -7.76 -20.02
CA GLY A 2 -18.89 -7.10 -20.42
C GLY A 2 -18.70 -6.33 -21.73
N SER A 3 -19.76 -5.73 -22.25
CA SER A 3 -19.74 -4.81 -23.40
C SER A 3 -20.42 -3.49 -23.06
N MET A 4 -20.29 -2.48 -23.93
CA MET A 4 -20.73 -1.08 -23.76
C MET A 4 -19.84 -0.24 -22.83
N GLY A 5 -19.97 1.09 -22.94
CA GLY A 5 -19.28 2.04 -22.07
C GLY A 5 -19.93 2.13 -20.69
N ASN A 6 -19.26 2.81 -19.76
CA ASN A 6 -19.83 3.13 -18.46
C ASN A 6 -20.67 4.42 -18.57
N ASP A 7 -21.99 4.28 -18.46
CA ASP A 7 -22.96 5.38 -18.49
C ASP A 7 -23.32 5.91 -17.10
N ALA A 8 -22.74 5.35 -16.04
CA ALA A 8 -22.93 5.84 -14.68
C ALA A 8 -22.36 7.26 -14.53
N PRO A 9 -22.98 8.12 -13.69
CA PRO A 9 -22.45 9.44 -13.42
C PRO A 9 -21.05 9.36 -12.80
N LEU A 10 -20.23 10.37 -13.06
CA LEU A 10 -18.96 10.55 -12.38
C LEU A 10 -19.16 10.53 -10.86
N ALA A 11 -18.15 10.05 -10.11
CA ALA A 11 -18.28 9.86 -8.67
C ALA A 11 -18.69 11.16 -7.95
N CYS A 12 -18.14 12.29 -8.36
CA CYS A 12 -18.47 13.62 -7.83
C CYS A 12 -19.87 14.15 -8.19
N LEU A 13 -20.56 13.55 -9.17
CA LEU A 13 -21.91 13.90 -9.60
C LEU A 13 -22.96 12.89 -9.14
N ALA A 14 -22.54 11.75 -8.60
CA ALA A 14 -23.44 10.70 -8.15
C ALA A 14 -24.19 11.13 -6.89
N GLN A 15 -25.50 10.87 -6.83
CA GLN A 15 -26.31 11.09 -5.63
C GLN A 15 -26.10 9.99 -4.57
N ALA A 16 -25.78 8.77 -5.03
CA ALA A 16 -25.48 7.64 -4.16
C ALA A 16 -24.04 7.72 -3.64
N PRO A 17 -23.75 7.23 -2.41
CA PRO A 17 -22.39 7.17 -1.90
C PRO A 17 -21.50 6.34 -2.82
N ARG A 18 -20.29 6.85 -3.08
CA ARG A 18 -19.27 6.21 -3.92
C ARG A 18 -18.04 5.88 -3.08
N LEU A 19 -17.34 4.84 -3.47
CA LEU A 19 -16.11 4.43 -2.81
C LEU A 19 -14.97 5.34 -3.26
N LEU A 20 -13.96 5.50 -2.40
CA LEU A 20 -12.88 6.47 -2.62
C LEU A 20 -12.14 6.22 -3.95
N TYR A 21 -11.94 4.96 -4.32
CA TYR A 21 -11.24 4.61 -5.55
C TYR A 21 -12.01 4.96 -6.84
N ASP A 22 -13.32 5.24 -6.78
CA ASP A 22 -14.09 5.69 -7.95
C ASP A 22 -13.72 7.12 -8.39
N TYR A 23 -13.06 7.88 -7.50
CA TYR A 23 -12.56 9.23 -7.78
C TYR A 23 -11.21 9.23 -8.50
N PHE A 24 -10.49 8.11 -8.48
CA PHE A 24 -9.19 7.96 -9.14
C PHE A 24 -9.35 7.31 -10.51
N ARG A 25 -8.63 7.82 -11.51
CA ARG A 25 -8.63 7.27 -12.88
C ARG A 25 -7.25 6.72 -13.20
N GLN A 26 -7.22 5.53 -13.81
CA GLN A 26 -5.99 4.94 -14.30
C GLN A 26 -5.47 5.76 -15.47
N LEU A 27 -4.26 6.28 -15.33
CA LEU A 27 -3.55 6.92 -16.44
C LEU A 27 -3.04 5.86 -17.40
N PHE A 28 -2.95 6.21 -18.67
CA PHE A 28 -2.40 5.35 -19.70
C PHE A 28 -1.54 6.16 -20.66
N ALA A 29 -0.51 5.50 -21.21
CA ALA A 29 0.40 6.11 -22.15
C ALA A 29 -0.25 6.23 -23.53
N GLN A 30 -0.01 7.35 -24.20
CA GLN A 30 -0.42 7.59 -25.59
C GLN A 30 0.70 8.30 -26.33
N VAL A 31 1.04 7.82 -27.52
CA VAL A 31 2.03 8.39 -28.47
C VAL A 31 3.48 8.39 -27.97
N THR A 32 3.76 8.98 -26.80
CA THR A 32 5.13 9.21 -26.28
C THR A 32 5.85 7.92 -25.88
N ASN A 33 5.11 6.93 -25.42
CA ASN A 33 5.62 5.62 -25.03
C ASN A 33 4.54 4.55 -25.24
N PRO A 34 4.86 3.39 -25.84
CA PRO A 34 3.87 2.34 -26.08
C PRO A 34 3.54 1.58 -24.78
N PRO A 35 2.31 1.09 -24.59
CA PRO A 35 1.98 0.15 -23.52
C PRO A 35 2.62 -1.22 -23.80
N ILE A 36 2.95 -1.97 -22.72
CA ILE A 36 3.47 -3.34 -22.78
C ILE A 36 2.30 -4.33 -22.78
N ASP A 37 2.38 -5.41 -23.56
CA ASP A 37 1.38 -6.50 -23.51
C ASP A 37 1.56 -7.36 -22.25
N PRO A 38 0.66 -7.30 -21.25
CA PRO A 38 0.85 -7.99 -19.97
C PRO A 38 0.76 -9.52 -20.07
N ILE A 39 0.32 -10.07 -21.19
CA ILE A 39 0.22 -11.52 -21.41
C ILE A 39 1.42 -11.99 -22.22
N ARG A 40 1.62 -11.40 -23.41
CA ARG A 40 2.67 -11.83 -24.35
C ARG A 40 4.07 -11.44 -23.88
N GLU A 41 4.19 -10.34 -23.15
CA GLU A 41 5.47 -9.80 -22.65
C GLU A 41 5.57 -9.92 -21.12
N SER A 42 4.82 -10.86 -20.51
CA SER A 42 4.81 -11.07 -19.06
C SER A 42 6.20 -11.33 -18.45
N ILE A 43 7.13 -11.91 -19.21
CA ILE A 43 8.50 -12.21 -18.75
C ILE A 43 9.34 -10.95 -18.43
N VAL A 44 8.98 -9.79 -18.99
CA VAL A 44 9.67 -8.52 -18.69
C VAL A 44 8.97 -7.69 -17.60
N MET A 45 7.92 -8.24 -16.99
CA MET A 45 7.16 -7.60 -15.92
C MET A 45 7.33 -8.37 -14.60
N SER A 46 7.28 -7.67 -13.46
CA SER A 46 7.30 -8.28 -12.13
C SER A 46 6.36 -7.55 -11.18
N LEU A 47 5.75 -8.30 -10.26
CA LEU A 47 5.00 -7.79 -9.11
C LEU A 47 5.81 -7.93 -7.80
N GLU A 48 7.06 -8.37 -7.88
CA GLU A 48 7.91 -8.51 -6.71
C GLU A 48 8.07 -7.16 -6.02
N CYS A 49 7.90 -7.16 -4.71
CA CYS A 49 8.05 -5.98 -3.89
C CYS A 49 8.93 -6.28 -2.69
N TYR A 50 9.73 -5.29 -2.30
CA TYR A 50 10.63 -5.39 -1.16
C TYR A 50 10.10 -4.51 -0.03
N VAL A 51 9.96 -5.08 1.16
CA VAL A 51 9.50 -4.42 2.38
C VAL A 51 10.66 -4.30 3.37
N GLY A 52 10.68 -3.21 4.14
CA GLY A 52 11.76 -2.88 5.08
C GLY A 52 12.65 -1.74 4.58
N LEU A 53 13.57 -1.33 5.45
CA LEU A 53 14.41 -0.13 5.29
C LEU A 53 15.15 -0.13 3.95
N GLN A 54 15.18 1.04 3.31
CA GLN A 54 15.94 1.27 2.09
C GLN A 54 17.29 1.89 2.45
N GLY A 55 18.37 1.26 1.99
CA GLY A 55 19.73 1.75 2.19
C GLY A 55 20.10 2.95 1.30
N ASN A 56 21.34 3.40 1.43
CA ASN A 56 21.89 4.47 0.59
C ASN A 56 22.22 3.93 -0.81
N LEU A 57 21.60 4.52 -1.84
CA LEU A 57 21.80 4.12 -3.23
C LEU A 57 23.26 4.29 -3.72
N LEU A 58 24.02 5.21 -3.12
CA LEU A 58 25.39 5.51 -3.54
C LEU A 58 26.44 4.58 -2.91
N GLU A 59 26.05 3.75 -1.95
CA GLU A 59 26.94 2.88 -1.19
C GLU A 59 26.68 1.41 -1.51
N MET A 60 27.75 0.61 -1.50
CA MET A 60 27.69 -0.85 -1.67
C MET A 60 27.89 -1.53 -0.32
N ASP A 61 26.79 -1.71 0.42
CA ASP A 61 26.79 -2.36 1.73
C ASP A 61 25.85 -3.56 1.74
N SER A 62 26.32 -4.70 2.27
CA SER A 62 25.57 -5.95 2.35
C SER A 62 24.38 -5.87 3.31
N SER A 63 24.40 -4.97 4.28
CA SER A 63 23.28 -4.71 5.19
C SER A 63 22.02 -4.24 4.46
N GLN A 64 22.16 -3.62 3.28
CA GLN A 64 21.04 -3.13 2.47
C GLN A 64 20.20 -4.26 1.84
N CYS A 65 20.72 -5.50 1.84
CA CYS A 65 20.01 -6.69 1.36
C CYS A 65 19.02 -7.26 2.39
N GLY A 66 19.03 -6.77 3.63
CA GLY A 66 18.17 -7.26 4.73
C GLY A 66 16.71 -6.83 4.61
N ARG A 67 16.06 -7.12 3.49
CA ARG A 67 14.68 -6.75 3.15
C ARG A 67 13.82 -7.99 2.91
N LEU A 68 12.53 -7.86 3.18
CA LEU A 68 11.55 -8.91 2.94
C LEU A 68 11.11 -8.83 1.48
N MET A 69 11.47 -9.85 0.70
CA MET A 69 11.02 -9.98 -0.69
C MET A 69 9.67 -10.70 -0.73
N LEU A 70 8.66 -10.04 -1.29
CA LEU A 70 7.34 -10.60 -1.55
C LEU A 70 7.18 -10.81 -3.06
N PRO A 71 6.68 -11.98 -3.50
CA PRO A 71 6.47 -12.25 -4.93
C PRO A 71 5.33 -11.42 -5.55
N SER A 72 4.46 -10.88 -4.71
CA SER A 72 3.29 -10.09 -5.08
C SER A 72 2.95 -9.13 -3.93
N PRO A 73 2.37 -7.95 -4.21
CA PRO A 73 1.83 -7.08 -3.16
C PRO A 73 0.54 -7.63 -2.53
N ILE A 74 -0.02 -8.71 -3.07
CA ILE A 74 -1.24 -9.34 -2.56
C ILE A 74 -0.85 -10.49 -1.62
N LEU A 75 -1.28 -10.38 -0.37
CA LEU A 75 -1.06 -11.39 0.65
C LEU A 75 -2.36 -12.13 0.96
N SER A 76 -2.27 -13.45 1.08
CA SER A 76 -3.30 -14.27 1.71
C SER A 76 -3.32 -14.03 3.23
N MET A 77 -4.42 -14.39 3.90
CA MET A 77 -4.52 -14.24 5.36
C MET A 77 -3.39 -14.95 6.13
N PRO A 78 -2.96 -16.19 5.80
CA PRO A 78 -1.82 -16.80 6.45
C PRO A 78 -0.51 -16.04 6.25
N GLU A 79 -0.25 -15.53 5.04
CA GLU A 79 0.95 -14.74 4.75
C GLU A 79 0.95 -13.41 5.50
N PHE A 80 -0.19 -12.71 5.50
CA PHE A 80 -0.37 -11.48 6.27
C PHE A 80 -0.13 -11.71 7.78
N ASN A 81 -0.72 -12.77 8.34
CA ASN A 81 -0.51 -13.11 9.75
C ASN A 81 0.96 -13.47 10.03
N ALA A 82 1.66 -14.10 9.09
CA ALA A 82 3.10 -14.38 9.23
C ALA A 82 3.92 -13.08 9.26
N VAL A 83 3.57 -12.09 8.43
CA VAL A 83 4.20 -10.75 8.46
C VAL A 83 3.92 -10.04 9.78
N VAL A 84 2.68 -10.03 10.26
CA VAL A 84 2.32 -9.38 11.54
C VAL A 84 3.07 -10.00 12.72
N ASN A 85 3.30 -11.32 12.71
CA ASN A 85 3.98 -12.03 13.79
C ASN A 85 5.48 -12.23 13.54
N MET A 86 6.06 -11.53 12.57
CA MET A 86 7.45 -11.76 12.13
C MET A 86 8.48 -11.55 13.25
N SER A 87 8.21 -10.62 14.16
CA SER A 87 9.02 -10.36 15.36
C SER A 87 9.23 -11.58 16.27
N SER A 88 8.34 -12.58 16.20
CA SER A 88 8.47 -13.82 16.98
C SER A 88 9.57 -14.75 16.45
N LEU A 89 9.86 -14.67 15.16
CA LEU A 89 10.93 -15.46 14.49
C LEU A 89 12.20 -14.64 14.31
N HIS A 90 12.04 -13.34 14.04
CA HIS A 90 13.11 -12.39 13.77
C HIS A 90 12.92 -11.14 14.66
N PRO A 91 13.51 -11.11 15.87
CA PRO A 91 13.30 -10.03 16.85
C PRO A 91 13.60 -8.61 16.34
N GLU A 92 14.48 -8.49 15.35
CA GLU A 92 14.84 -7.24 14.69
C GLU A 92 13.76 -6.72 13.72
N TRP A 93 12.82 -7.56 13.32
CA TRP A 93 11.67 -7.22 12.46
C TRP A 93 10.45 -6.89 13.31
N THR A 94 10.51 -5.72 13.95
CA THR A 94 9.38 -5.19 14.71
C THR A 94 8.29 -4.68 13.76
N VAL A 95 7.04 -4.87 14.21
CA VAL A 95 5.83 -4.54 13.45
C VAL A 95 4.94 -3.68 14.31
N LYS A 96 4.59 -2.49 13.83
CA LYS A 96 3.59 -1.61 14.44
C LYS A 96 2.27 -1.79 13.70
N VAL A 97 1.21 -2.08 14.45
CA VAL A 97 -0.16 -2.07 13.93
C VAL A 97 -0.81 -0.73 14.29
N ILE A 98 -1.39 -0.04 13.32
CA ILE A 98 -2.11 1.23 13.49
C ILE A 98 -3.60 1.01 13.24
N ASP A 99 -4.43 1.45 14.19
CA ASP A 99 -5.88 1.39 14.03
C ASP A 99 -6.37 2.51 13.11
N LEU A 100 -6.92 2.15 11.96
CA LEU A 100 -7.49 3.10 11.00
C LEU A 100 -8.97 3.42 11.27
N THR A 101 -9.54 2.89 12.36
CA THR A 101 -10.92 3.15 12.76
C THR A 101 -11.02 4.32 13.73
N PHE A 102 -12.12 5.07 13.64
CA PHE A 102 -12.39 6.19 14.54
C PHE A 102 -13.82 6.10 15.11
N PRO A 103 -14.08 6.63 16.31
CA PRO A 103 -15.41 6.59 16.90
C PRO A 103 -16.44 7.43 16.13
N LYS A 104 -17.48 6.76 15.62
CA LYS A 104 -18.61 7.41 14.92
C LYS A 104 -19.19 8.66 15.63
N PRO A 105 -19.35 8.71 16.97
CA PRO A 105 -19.90 9.89 17.65
C PRO A 105 -19.10 11.18 17.47
N GLN A 106 -17.81 11.09 17.12
CA GLN A 106 -16.95 12.26 16.93
C GLN A 106 -17.14 12.95 15.56
N GLY A 107 -17.91 12.32 14.66
CA GLY A 107 -18.30 12.91 13.37
C GLY A 107 -17.11 13.26 12.48
N VAL A 108 -17.28 14.29 11.64
CA VAL A 108 -16.28 14.72 10.65
C VAL A 108 -15.01 15.25 11.31
N GLN A 109 -15.14 15.96 12.44
CA GLN A 109 -13.99 16.49 13.15
C GLN A 109 -13.12 15.34 13.69
N GLY A 110 -13.73 14.34 14.33
CA GLY A 110 -13.00 13.15 14.79
C GLY A 110 -12.35 12.36 13.66
N TYR A 111 -12.96 12.30 12.47
CA TYR A 111 -12.30 11.72 11.30
C TYR A 111 -11.03 12.47 10.91
N LEU A 112 -11.09 13.82 10.84
CA LEU A 112 -9.93 14.64 10.49
C LEU A 112 -8.83 14.58 11.57
N ASP A 113 -9.23 14.57 12.84
CA ASP A 113 -8.31 14.43 13.96
C ASP A 113 -7.62 13.06 13.91
N HIS A 114 -8.38 11.98 13.68
CA HIS A 114 -7.83 10.63 13.58
C HIS A 114 -6.87 10.45 12.39
N LEU A 115 -7.08 11.16 11.26
CA LEU A 115 -6.10 11.17 10.17
C LEU A 115 -4.75 11.74 10.61
N ASN A 116 -4.75 12.80 11.42
CA ASN A 116 -3.53 13.35 11.99
C ASN A 116 -2.91 12.36 13.00
N ASP A 117 -3.74 11.71 13.82
CA ASP A 117 -3.27 10.70 14.79
C ASP A 117 -2.59 9.53 14.09
N ILE A 118 -3.16 8.99 13.00
CA ILE A 118 -2.54 7.95 12.17
C ILE A 118 -1.16 8.40 11.66
N CYS A 119 -1.04 9.64 11.17
CA CYS A 119 0.23 10.17 10.67
C CYS A 119 1.27 10.32 11.79
N ASN A 120 0.84 10.74 12.98
CA ASN A 120 1.69 10.87 14.16
C ASN A 120 2.14 9.49 14.67
N GLU A 121 1.23 8.51 14.73
CA GLU A 121 1.56 7.13 15.12
C GLU A 121 2.53 6.47 14.13
N ALA A 122 2.33 6.67 12.82
CA ALA A 122 3.25 6.17 11.80
C ALA A 122 4.63 6.81 11.94
N THR A 123 4.69 8.11 12.21
CA THR A 123 5.95 8.84 12.43
C THR A 123 6.67 8.33 13.68
N ALA A 124 5.95 8.18 14.80
CA ALA A 124 6.50 7.65 16.04
C ALA A 124 7.02 6.22 15.87
N ALA A 125 6.36 5.39 15.07
CA ALA A 125 6.81 4.03 14.74
C ALA A 125 8.13 4.06 13.94
N ILE A 126 8.24 4.95 12.95
CA ILE A 126 9.48 5.12 12.18
C ILE A 126 10.63 5.61 13.08
N GLU A 127 10.37 6.56 13.98
CA GLU A 127 11.35 7.04 14.96
C GLU A 127 11.77 5.94 15.95
N ALA A 128 10.84 5.08 16.35
CA ALA A 128 11.10 3.88 17.15
C ALA A 128 11.84 2.77 16.37
N GLN A 129 12.14 2.99 15.10
CA GLN A 129 12.80 2.04 14.20
C GLN A 129 11.98 0.77 13.91
N ASP A 130 10.65 0.89 13.90
CA ASP A 130 9.80 -0.20 13.45
C ASP A 130 10.01 -0.49 11.97
N ARG A 131 10.21 -1.77 11.63
CA ARG A 131 10.55 -2.19 10.25
C ARG A 131 9.33 -2.30 9.35
N ILE A 132 8.16 -2.57 9.93
CA ILE A 132 6.90 -2.74 9.21
C ILE A 132 5.79 -1.99 9.95
N ILE A 133 4.96 -1.28 9.20
CA ILE A 133 3.72 -0.69 9.68
C ILE A 133 2.57 -1.42 8.99
N VAL A 134 1.58 -1.83 9.77
CA VAL A 134 0.38 -2.53 9.33
C VAL A 134 -0.84 -1.70 9.68
#